data_AF-A0A9E5J5Z6-F1
#
_entry.id   AF-A0A9E5J5Z6-F1
#
_cell.length_a   1.000
_cell.length_b   1.000
_cell.length_c   1.000
_cell.angle_alpha   90.00
_cell.angle_beta   90.00
_cell.angle_gamma   90.00
#
_symmetry.space_group_name_H-M   'P 1'
#
loop_
_entity.id
_entity.type
_entity.pdbx_description
1 polymer ?
#
loop_
_entity_poly.entity_id
_entity_poly.type
_entity_poly.pdbx_seq_one_letter_code
_entity_poly.pdbx_strand_id
1 'polypeptide(L)'
;MVNMKTSFDIQPLLLVPVLALFALPLIGSVDTWLTLSVAGLAMGMIIFIMASGLTLVFGLMDVLNFGHGVFIALGAFVATSVMSGMVDWTQSQELWRNLVAVGSAMALAMLAASIIGLAFERFIVRPVYGQHLKQILITMGGMIIGEEIIKVIWGPLQIALPLPEAMRGSLLWGDASLEKYRLMAVVVGLLVFAMQAWTLSRTKVGLLIRAGVQDREMVES
;
A
#
# COMPACT_ATOMS: atom_id res chain seq x y z
N MET A 1 17.03 7.39 -34.14
CA MET A 1 16.01 8.02 -33.29
C MET A 1 14.74 7.20 -33.38
N VAL A 2 14.55 6.23 -32.48
CA VAL A 2 13.32 5.43 -32.42
C VAL A 2 12.27 6.28 -31.71
N ASN A 3 11.22 6.65 -32.44
CA ASN A 3 10.13 7.46 -31.95
C ASN A 3 9.22 6.60 -31.07
N MET A 4 9.52 6.50 -29.76
CA MET A 4 8.63 5.88 -28.78
C MET A 4 7.39 6.76 -28.58
N LYS A 5 6.43 6.67 -29.50
CA LYS A 5 5.03 6.95 -29.14
C LYS A 5 4.59 5.80 -28.22
N THR A 6 4.71 5.99 -26.91
CA THR A 6 3.98 5.18 -25.94
C THR A 6 2.50 5.42 -26.21
N SER A 7 1.86 4.56 -27.01
CA SER A 7 0.40 4.56 -27.12
C SER A 7 -0.11 4.25 -25.72
N PHE A 8 -0.79 5.20 -25.09
CA PHE A 8 -1.53 4.94 -23.87
C PHE A 8 -2.41 3.72 -24.15
N ASP A 9 -2.19 2.62 -23.44
CA ASP A 9 -2.99 1.43 -23.63
C ASP A 9 -4.34 1.67 -22.96
N ILE A 10 -5.31 2.10 -23.76
CA ILE A 10 -6.64 2.49 -23.30
C ILE A 10 -7.48 1.24 -22.98
N GLN A 11 -7.11 0.07 -23.52
CA GLN A 11 -7.91 -1.15 -23.38
C GLN A 11 -8.04 -1.62 -21.93
N PRO A 12 -6.96 -1.72 -21.12
CA PRO A 12 -7.07 -2.05 -19.70
C PRO A 12 -7.83 -0.99 -18.90
N LEU A 13 -7.66 0.29 -19.27
CA LEU A 13 -8.32 1.40 -18.59
C LEU A 13 -9.84 1.38 -18.78
N LEU A 14 -10.31 1.04 -19.98
CA LEU A 14 -11.73 0.96 -20.31
C LEU A 14 -12.38 -0.34 -19.82
N LEU A 15 -11.60 -1.42 -19.65
CA LEU A 15 -12.12 -2.70 -19.17
C LEU A 15 -12.84 -2.56 -17.82
N VAL A 16 -12.25 -1.83 -16.88
CA VAL A 16 -12.81 -1.65 -15.52
C VAL A 16 -14.17 -0.95 -15.54
N PRO A 17 -14.36 0.25 -16.13
CA PRO A 17 -15.67 0.89 -16.20
C PRO A 17 -16.67 0.11 -17.05
N VAL A 18 -16.23 -0.58 -18.10
CA VAL A 18 -17.12 -1.44 -18.91
C VAL A 18 -17.65 -2.62 -18.08
N LEU A 19 -16.78 -3.31 -17.34
CA LEU A 19 -17.19 -4.40 -16.45
C LEU A 19 -18.10 -3.89 -15.32
N ALA A 20 -17.81 -2.72 -14.76
CA ALA A 20 -18.67 -2.10 -13.76
C ALA A 20 -20.07 -1.81 -14.33
N LEU A 21 -20.17 -1.20 -15.52
CA LEU A 21 -21.45 -0.94 -16.18
C LEU A 21 -22.19 -2.23 -16.55
N PHE A 22 -21.46 -3.25 -17.01
CA PHE A 22 -22.04 -4.56 -17.31
C PHE A 22 -22.59 -5.26 -16.06
N ALA A 23 -22.01 -5.02 -14.89
CA ALA A 23 -22.50 -5.57 -13.63
C ALA A 23 -23.80 -4.92 -13.13
N LEU A 24 -24.12 -3.69 -13.57
CA LEU A 24 -25.32 -2.96 -13.13
C LEU A 24 -26.63 -3.76 -13.35
N PRO A 25 -26.95 -4.27 -14.56
CA PRO A 25 -28.15 -5.08 -14.77
C PRO A 25 -28.14 -6.39 -13.98
N LEU A 26 -26.97 -6.95 -13.66
CA LEU A 26 -26.85 -8.20 -12.91
C LEU A 26 -27.19 -8.02 -11.42
N ILE A 27 -26.94 -6.85 -10.86
CA ILE A 27 -27.19 -6.55 -9.43
C ILE A 27 -28.65 -6.15 -9.19
N GLY A 28 -29.31 -5.54 -10.18
CA GLY A 28 -30.74 -5.19 -10.09
C GLY A 28 -31.08 -3.97 -9.21
N SER A 29 -30.14 -3.47 -8.39
CA SER A 29 -30.26 -2.24 -7.60
C SER A 29 -29.07 -1.30 -7.87
N VAL A 30 -29.37 -0.05 -8.22
CA VAL A 30 -28.35 0.99 -8.46
C VAL A 30 -27.60 1.31 -7.18
N ASP A 31 -28.28 1.34 -6.03
CA ASP A 31 -27.69 1.64 -4.72
C ASP A 31 -26.70 0.56 -4.27
N THR A 32 -27.07 -0.71 -4.45
CA THR A 32 -26.19 -1.86 -4.15
C THR A 32 -25.02 -1.90 -5.13
N TRP A 33 -25.26 -1.64 -6.42
CA TRP A 33 -24.21 -1.56 -7.43
C TRP A 33 -23.19 -0.47 -7.09
N LEU A 34 -23.67 0.71 -6.70
CA LEU A 34 -22.83 1.85 -6.32
C LEU A 34 -22.01 1.52 -5.06
N THR A 35 -22.65 0.96 -4.05
CA THR A 35 -22.00 0.56 -2.80
C THR A 35 -20.88 -0.46 -3.05
N LEU A 36 -21.16 -1.51 -3.84
CA LEU A 36 -20.19 -2.55 -4.16
C LEU A 36 -19.06 -2.03 -5.07
N SER A 37 -19.37 -1.14 -6.02
CA SER A 37 -18.37 -0.55 -6.91
C SER A 37 -17.37 0.31 -6.14
N VAL A 38 -17.86 1.17 -5.23
CA VAL A 38 -16.99 1.98 -4.35
C VAL A 38 -16.20 1.10 -3.40
N ALA A 39 -16.82 0.06 -2.83
CA ALA A 39 -16.15 -0.92 -1.99
C ALA A 39 -15.02 -1.65 -2.72
N GLY A 40 -15.27 -2.07 -3.96
CA GLY A 40 -14.29 -2.73 -4.83
C GLY A 40 -13.16 -1.79 -5.22
N LEU A 41 -13.47 -0.53 -5.57
CA LEU A 41 -12.47 0.50 -5.84
C LEU A 41 -11.57 0.72 -4.62
N ALA A 42 -12.14 0.87 -3.43
CA ALA A 42 -11.37 1.04 -2.19
C ALA A 42 -10.43 -0.14 -1.93
N MET A 43 -10.91 -1.38 -2.08
CA MET A 43 -10.08 -2.57 -1.97
C MET A 43 -8.96 -2.57 -3.01
N GLY A 44 -9.27 -2.23 -4.26
CA GLY A 44 -8.30 -2.10 -5.34
C GLY A 44 -7.22 -1.06 -5.04
N MET A 45 -7.59 0.09 -4.44
CA MET A 45 -6.63 1.12 -4.05
C MET A 45 -5.73 0.67 -2.90
N ILE A 46 -6.26 -0.09 -1.92
CA ILE A 46 -5.45 -0.67 -0.84
C ILE A 46 -4.44 -1.68 -1.41
N ILE A 47 -4.90 -2.57 -2.30
CA ILE A 47 -4.04 -3.53 -3.00
C ILE A 47 -2.99 -2.79 -3.85
N PHE A 48 -3.39 -1.73 -4.57
CA PHE A 48 -2.46 -0.90 -5.34
C PHE A 48 -1.36 -0.29 -4.47
N ILE A 49 -1.70 0.28 -3.30
CA ILE A 49 -0.69 0.84 -2.39
C ILE A 49 0.30 -0.24 -1.96
N MET A 50 -0.19 -1.43 -1.57
CA MET A 50 0.67 -2.53 -1.16
C MET A 50 1.54 -3.07 -2.31
N ALA A 51 0.95 -3.27 -3.48
CA ALA A 51 1.62 -3.85 -4.65
C ALA A 51 2.61 -2.87 -5.30
N SER A 52 2.27 -1.59 -5.40
CA SER A 52 3.12 -0.58 -6.07
C SER A 52 4.51 -0.45 -5.43
N GLY A 53 4.59 -0.51 -4.09
CA GLY A 53 5.87 -0.53 -3.38
C GLY A 53 6.71 -1.75 -3.73
N LEU A 54 6.08 -2.94 -3.77
CA LEU A 54 6.74 -4.19 -4.14
C LEU A 54 7.27 -4.15 -5.58
N THR A 55 6.46 -3.67 -6.53
CA THR A 55 6.82 -3.54 -7.94
C THR A 55 8.02 -2.60 -8.12
N LEU A 56 8.05 -1.46 -7.41
CA LEU A 56 9.17 -0.53 -7.49
C LEU A 56 10.47 -1.12 -6.94
N VAL A 57 10.39 -1.80 -5.79
CA VAL A 57 11.56 -2.44 -5.17
C VAL A 57 12.08 -3.59 -6.02
N PHE A 58 11.20 -4.47 -6.51
CA PHE A 58 11.57 -5.58 -7.39
C PHE A 58 12.12 -5.10 -8.71
N GLY A 59 11.46 -4.14 -9.36
CA GLY A 59 11.93 -3.59 -10.63
C GLY A 59 13.34 -3.00 -10.53
N LEU A 60 13.71 -2.44 -9.39
CA LEU A 60 15.02 -1.83 -9.16
C LEU A 60 16.09 -2.77 -8.62
N MET A 61 15.75 -3.76 -7.80
CA MET A 61 16.75 -4.59 -7.11
C MET A 61 16.86 -6.00 -7.68
N ASP A 62 15.85 -6.51 -8.39
CA ASP A 62 15.72 -7.92 -8.82
C ASP A 62 15.84 -8.92 -7.66
N VAL A 63 15.38 -8.49 -6.50
CA VAL A 63 15.41 -9.25 -5.25
C VAL A 63 13.99 -9.63 -4.90
N LEU A 64 13.63 -10.91 -5.09
CA LEU A 64 12.35 -11.45 -4.59
C LEU A 64 12.39 -11.56 -3.04
N ASN A 65 12.00 -10.47 -2.37
CA ASN A 65 11.83 -10.41 -0.93
C ASN A 65 10.43 -10.90 -0.51
N PHE A 66 10.38 -12.12 0.03
CA PHE A 66 9.15 -12.71 0.58
C PHE A 66 8.75 -12.15 1.95
N GLY A 67 9.65 -11.41 2.62
CA GLY A 67 9.39 -10.80 3.92
C GLY A 67 8.65 -9.47 3.88
N HIS A 68 8.24 -8.95 2.72
CA HIS A 68 7.51 -7.68 2.63
C HIS A 68 6.23 -7.67 3.50
N GLY A 69 5.55 -8.82 3.63
CA GLY A 69 4.37 -8.97 4.48
C GLY A 69 4.63 -8.67 5.96
N VAL A 70 5.82 -9.03 6.49
CA VAL A 70 6.15 -8.74 7.90
C VAL A 70 6.38 -7.26 8.15
N PHE A 71 6.88 -6.51 7.16
CA PHE A 71 7.01 -5.05 7.25
C PHE A 71 5.65 -4.35 7.20
N ILE A 72 4.71 -4.87 6.41
CA ILE A 72 3.32 -4.39 6.40
C ILE A 72 2.68 -4.62 7.77
N ALA A 73 2.83 -5.84 8.32
CA ALA A 73 2.31 -6.18 9.63
C ALA A 73 2.92 -5.29 10.73
N LEU A 74 4.25 -5.14 10.75
CA LEU A 74 4.96 -4.25 11.66
C LEU A 74 4.40 -2.82 11.59
N GLY A 75 4.21 -2.28 10.38
CA GLY A 75 3.61 -0.95 10.19
C GLY A 75 2.20 -0.87 10.78
N ALA A 76 1.37 -1.88 10.57
CA ALA A 76 0.02 -1.95 11.13
C ALA A 76 0.03 -1.99 12.67
N PHE A 77 0.91 -2.76 13.29
CA PHE A 77 1.04 -2.83 14.75
C PHE A 77 1.59 -1.55 15.36
N VAL A 78 2.60 -0.93 14.72
CA VAL A 78 3.10 0.38 15.15
C VAL A 78 2.02 1.45 15.03
N ALA A 79 1.29 1.51 13.92
CA ALA A 79 0.16 2.43 13.75
C ALA A 79 -0.92 2.21 14.82
N THR A 80 -1.23 0.95 15.13
CA THR A 80 -2.18 0.57 16.20
C THR A 80 -1.71 1.04 17.55
N SER A 81 -0.43 0.83 17.90
CA SER A 81 0.13 1.33 19.16
C SER A 81 0.08 2.85 19.26
N VAL A 82 0.45 3.57 18.20
CA VAL A 82 0.38 5.04 18.19
C VAL A 82 -1.05 5.53 18.36
N MET A 83 -2.01 4.97 17.61
CA MET A 83 -3.41 5.35 17.72
C MET A 83 -4.01 5.00 19.08
N SER A 84 -3.62 3.87 19.68
CA SER A 84 -4.01 3.49 21.04
C SER A 84 -3.42 4.40 22.12
N GLY A 85 -2.28 5.08 21.86
CA GLY A 85 -1.74 6.11 22.73
C GLY A 85 -2.40 7.48 22.54
N MET A 86 -3.12 7.67 21.43
CA MET A 86 -3.79 8.93 21.05
C MET A 86 -5.32 8.77 21.07
N VAL A 87 -5.86 8.07 22.07
CA VAL A 87 -7.31 7.82 22.18
C VAL A 87 -8.11 9.11 22.21
N ASP A 88 -7.68 10.09 23.01
CA ASP A 88 -8.37 11.39 23.15
C ASP A 88 -8.49 12.14 21.81
N TRP A 89 -7.50 11.95 20.93
CA TRP A 89 -7.49 12.57 19.61
C TRP A 89 -8.36 11.78 18.65
N THR A 90 -8.28 10.45 18.68
CA THR A 90 -9.00 9.51 17.81
C THR A 90 -10.50 9.50 18.10
N GLN A 91 -10.90 9.74 19.35
CA GLN A 91 -12.30 9.85 19.79
C GLN A 91 -12.87 11.26 19.64
N SER A 92 -12.07 12.23 19.22
CA SER A 92 -12.55 13.59 19.02
C SER A 92 -13.49 13.67 17.81
N GLN A 93 -14.55 14.47 17.92
CA GLN A 93 -15.42 14.83 16.80
C GLN A 93 -14.72 15.79 15.81
N GLU A 94 -13.60 16.40 16.22
CA GLU A 94 -12.85 17.33 15.38
C GLU A 94 -12.04 16.58 14.32
N LEU A 95 -12.41 16.77 13.05
CA LEU A 95 -11.76 16.09 11.91
C LEU A 95 -10.24 16.30 11.87
N TRP A 96 -9.75 17.51 12.19
CA TRP A 96 -8.32 17.80 12.12
C TRP A 96 -7.50 17.00 13.14
N ARG A 97 -8.04 16.75 14.35
CA ARG A 97 -7.36 15.92 15.38
C ARG A 97 -7.25 14.47 14.93
N ASN A 98 -8.32 13.95 14.33
CA ASN A 98 -8.34 12.61 13.75
C ASN A 98 -7.32 12.48 12.61
N LEU A 99 -7.23 13.49 11.72
CA LEU A 99 -6.24 13.50 10.65
C LEU A 99 -4.80 13.58 11.17
N VAL A 100 -4.54 14.35 12.24
CA VAL A 100 -3.23 14.39 12.88
C VAL A 100 -2.88 13.05 13.51
N ALA A 101 -3.81 12.39 14.20
CA ALA A 101 -3.60 11.08 14.79
C ALA A 101 -3.30 9.99 13.74
N VAL A 102 -4.05 9.99 12.63
CA VAL A 102 -3.78 9.07 11.51
C VAL A 102 -2.44 9.41 10.84
N GLY A 103 -2.16 10.69 10.62
CA GLY A 103 -0.93 11.15 9.99
C GLY A 103 0.32 10.83 10.81
N SER A 104 0.26 11.01 12.14
CA SER A 104 1.36 10.65 13.04
C SER A 104 1.56 9.14 13.11
N ALA A 105 0.47 8.36 13.17
CA ALA A 105 0.53 6.89 13.13
C ALA A 105 1.16 6.40 11.82
N MET A 106 0.76 6.94 10.68
CA MET A 106 1.36 6.64 9.38
C MET A 106 2.84 7.01 9.34
N ALA A 107 3.21 8.22 9.79
CA ALA A 107 4.60 8.67 9.78
C ALA A 107 5.49 7.79 10.67
N LEU A 108 5.06 7.49 11.89
CA LEU A 108 5.82 6.63 12.81
C LEU A 108 5.90 5.19 12.31
N ALA A 109 4.83 4.64 11.73
CA ALA A 109 4.85 3.32 11.11
C ALA A 109 5.84 3.26 9.94
N MET A 110 5.82 4.26 9.06
CA MET A 110 6.77 4.35 7.94
C MET A 110 8.22 4.50 8.43
N LEU A 111 8.47 5.31 9.45
CA LEU A 111 9.81 5.48 10.03
C LEU A 111 10.30 4.19 10.68
N ALA A 112 9.47 3.52 11.49
CA ALA A 112 9.83 2.25 12.11
C ALA A 112 10.12 1.16 11.07
N ALA A 113 9.23 1.01 10.08
CA ALA A 113 9.43 0.06 8.99
C ALA A 113 10.67 0.39 8.15
N SER A 114 10.97 1.67 7.92
CA SER A 114 12.16 2.10 7.18
C SER A 114 13.45 1.78 7.95
N ILE A 115 13.50 2.07 9.25
CA ILE A 115 14.68 1.79 10.08
C ILE A 115 14.94 0.29 10.15
N ILE A 116 13.89 -0.50 10.43
CA ILE A 116 14.01 -1.96 10.53
C ILE A 116 14.31 -2.56 9.15
N GLY A 117 13.68 -2.05 8.09
CA GLY A 117 13.94 -2.47 6.71
C GLY A 117 15.38 -2.19 6.27
N LEU A 118 15.94 -1.02 6.61
CA LEU A 118 17.34 -0.69 6.33
C LEU A 118 18.31 -1.60 7.11
N ALA A 119 18.00 -1.90 8.37
CA ALA A 119 18.80 -2.86 9.15
C ALA A 119 18.72 -4.26 8.52
N PHE A 120 17.53 -4.73 8.17
CA PHE A 120 17.30 -6.01 7.51
C PHE A 120 18.06 -6.09 6.19
N GLU A 121 17.96 -5.07 5.36
CA GLU A 121 18.70 -4.98 4.10
C GLU A 121 20.21 -5.01 4.33
N ARG A 122 20.73 -4.18 5.25
CA ARG A 122 22.17 -4.05 5.48
C ARG A 122 22.82 -5.31 6.04
N PHE A 123 22.15 -5.98 6.98
CA PHE A 123 22.73 -7.07 7.76
C PHE A 123 22.32 -8.46 7.28
N ILE A 124 21.15 -8.60 6.65
CA ILE A 124 20.58 -9.89 6.28
C ILE A 124 20.61 -10.08 4.77
N VAL A 125 20.07 -9.12 3.99
CA VAL A 125 19.92 -9.31 2.55
C VAL A 125 21.22 -9.03 1.79
N ARG A 126 21.86 -7.88 2.03
CA ARG A 126 23.07 -7.45 1.30
C ARG A 126 24.21 -8.49 1.27
N PRO A 127 24.51 -9.24 2.35
CA PRO A 127 25.56 -10.26 2.32
C PRO A 127 25.30 -11.44 1.37
N VAL A 128 24.05 -11.68 0.98
CA VAL A 128 23.65 -12.82 0.12
C VAL A 128 23.24 -12.38 -1.30
N TYR A 129 23.54 -11.14 -1.69
CA TYR A 129 23.32 -10.65 -3.04
C TYR A 129 24.01 -11.55 -4.09
N GLY A 130 23.34 -11.76 -5.23
CA GLY A 130 23.79 -12.65 -6.30
C GLY A 130 23.53 -14.14 -6.04
N GLN A 131 22.95 -14.52 -4.90
CA GLN A 131 22.62 -15.90 -4.55
C GLN A 131 21.10 -16.04 -4.35
N HIS A 132 20.34 -16.03 -5.45
CA HIS A 132 18.86 -15.98 -5.42
C HIS A 132 18.22 -16.98 -4.47
N LEU A 133 18.66 -18.25 -4.45
CA LEU A 133 18.11 -19.26 -3.53
C LEU A 133 18.34 -18.90 -2.04
N LYS A 134 19.54 -18.41 -1.70
CA LYS A 134 19.85 -17.99 -0.31
C LYS A 134 19.06 -16.76 0.09
N GLN A 135 18.80 -15.86 -0.85
CA GLN A 135 18.00 -14.67 -0.62
C GLN A 135 16.53 -15.03 -0.33
N ILE A 136 15.96 -15.98 -1.07
CA ILE A 136 14.62 -16.50 -0.78
C ILE A 136 14.58 -17.13 0.61
N LEU A 137 15.54 -18.02 0.93
CA LEU A 137 15.59 -18.71 2.23
C LEU A 137 15.74 -17.72 3.40
N ILE A 138 16.62 -16.72 3.27
CA ILE A 138 16.88 -15.77 4.36
C ILE A 138 15.72 -14.78 4.56
N THR A 139 15.07 -14.36 3.47
CA THR A 139 13.89 -13.48 3.56
C THR A 139 12.68 -14.21 4.11
N MET A 140 12.50 -15.49 3.76
CA MET A 140 11.47 -16.34 4.35
C MET A 140 11.73 -16.63 5.84
N GLY A 141 12.95 -16.98 6.21
CA GLY A 141 13.33 -17.16 7.61
C GLY A 141 13.18 -15.86 8.42
N GLY A 142 13.60 -14.73 7.84
CA GLY A 142 13.43 -13.40 8.43
C GLY A 142 11.97 -13.02 8.62
N MET A 143 11.09 -13.38 7.68
CA MET A 143 9.64 -13.19 7.81
C MET A 143 9.08 -13.95 9.01
N ILE A 144 9.42 -15.24 9.15
CA ILE A 144 8.96 -16.08 10.26
C ILE A 144 9.44 -15.50 11.59
N ILE A 145 10.72 -15.17 11.70
CA ILE A 145 11.29 -14.58 12.92
C ILE A 145 10.60 -13.25 13.23
N GLY A 146 10.39 -12.39 12.23
CA GLY A 146 9.72 -11.11 12.43
C GLY A 146 8.26 -11.26 12.86
N GLU A 147 7.55 -12.25 12.32
CA GLU A 147 6.18 -12.57 12.74
C GLU A 147 6.14 -13.02 14.21
N GLU A 148 7.05 -13.90 14.62
CA GLU A 148 7.15 -14.33 16.02
C GLU A 148 7.55 -13.18 16.95
N ILE A 149 8.45 -12.27 16.53
CA ILE A 149 8.77 -11.06 17.28
C ILE A 149 7.53 -10.18 17.47
N ILE A 150 6.71 -10.01 16.42
CA ILE A 150 5.45 -9.27 16.53
C ILE A 150 4.53 -9.93 17.56
N LYS A 151 4.38 -11.26 17.54
CA LYS A 151 3.57 -11.99 18.52
C LYS A 151 4.09 -11.86 19.94
N VAL A 152 5.41 -11.81 20.13
CA VAL A 152 6.03 -11.59 21.45
C VAL A 152 5.71 -10.20 22.00
N ILE A 153 5.72 -9.16 21.15
CA ILE A 153 5.53 -7.77 21.60
C ILE A 153 4.03 -7.42 21.75
N TRP A 154 3.19 -7.80 20.80
CA TRP A 154 1.77 -7.42 20.75
C TRP A 154 0.81 -8.54 21.14
N GLY A 155 1.31 -9.76 21.27
CA GLY A 155 0.48 -10.95 21.48
C GLY A 155 0.09 -11.62 20.15
N PRO A 156 -0.41 -12.87 20.22
CA PRO A 156 -0.78 -13.65 19.04
C PRO A 156 -2.19 -13.34 18.52
N LEU A 157 -2.96 -12.51 19.24
CA LEU A 157 -4.34 -12.19 18.90
C LEU A 157 -4.40 -11.03 17.90
N GLN A 158 -5.39 -11.07 17.02
CA GLN A 158 -5.67 -9.97 16.12
C GLN A 158 -6.12 -8.74 16.93
N ILE A 159 -5.38 -7.63 16.79
CA ILE A 159 -5.74 -6.35 17.39
C ILE A 159 -6.52 -5.55 16.36
N ALA A 160 -7.79 -5.27 16.64
CA ALA A 160 -8.59 -4.41 15.79
C ALA A 160 -8.13 -2.96 15.95
N LEU A 161 -7.78 -2.30 14.84
CA LEU A 161 -7.46 -0.88 14.84
C LEU A 161 -8.76 -0.07 15.00
N PRO A 162 -8.97 0.64 16.12
CA PRO A 162 -10.16 1.46 16.26
C PRO A 162 -10.11 2.63 15.28
N LEU A 163 -11.10 2.72 14.40
CA LEU A 163 -11.21 3.84 13.46
C LEU A 163 -11.46 5.15 14.23
N PRO A 164 -10.86 6.27 13.81
CA PRO A 164 -11.18 7.59 14.36
C PRO A 164 -12.66 7.94 14.15
N GLU A 165 -13.26 8.65 15.11
CA GLU A 165 -14.71 8.94 15.13
C GLU A 165 -15.20 9.59 13.83
N ALA A 166 -14.46 10.56 13.28
CA ALA A 166 -14.84 11.19 12.02
C ALA A 166 -14.86 10.23 10.81
N MET A 167 -14.13 9.12 10.89
CA MET A 167 -14.04 8.10 9.85
C MET A 167 -14.99 6.92 10.08
N ARG A 168 -15.71 6.91 11.20
CA ARG A 168 -16.75 5.92 11.49
C ARG A 168 -18.05 6.22 10.72
N GLY A 169 -18.77 5.14 10.47
CA GLY A 169 -20.06 5.16 9.79
C GLY A 169 -19.96 5.28 8.27
N SER A 170 -21.09 5.61 7.66
CA SER A 170 -21.24 5.73 6.21
C SER A 170 -21.81 7.09 5.82
N LEU A 171 -21.52 7.48 4.58
CA LEU A 171 -22.21 8.54 3.87
C LEU A 171 -23.36 7.88 3.10
N LEU A 172 -24.59 8.31 3.36
CA LEU A 172 -25.75 7.81 2.65
C LEU A 172 -25.93 8.61 1.35
N TRP A 173 -26.07 7.91 0.24
CA TRP A 173 -26.40 8.48 -1.06
C TRP A 173 -27.64 7.76 -1.60
N GLY A 174 -28.82 8.33 -1.37
CA GLY A 174 -30.07 7.56 -1.53
C GLY A 174 -30.10 6.41 -0.52
N ASP A 175 -30.34 5.19 -0.99
CA ASP A 175 -30.27 3.98 -0.16
C ASP A 175 -28.87 3.34 -0.17
N ALA A 176 -27.93 3.90 -0.93
CA ALA A 176 -26.54 3.44 -0.95
C ALA A 176 -25.79 3.90 0.31
N SER A 177 -25.06 2.98 0.94
CA SER A 177 -24.30 3.23 2.18
C SER A 177 -22.81 3.15 1.90
N LEU A 178 -22.15 4.30 1.75
CA LEU A 178 -20.73 4.40 1.45
C LEU A 178 -19.90 4.58 2.73
N GLU A 179 -19.17 3.55 3.14
CA GLU A 179 -18.33 3.62 4.34
C GLU A 179 -17.25 4.71 4.21
N LYS A 180 -17.18 5.63 5.17
CA LYS A 180 -16.28 6.80 5.10
C LYS A 180 -14.81 6.40 5.01
N TYR A 181 -14.40 5.36 5.73
CA TYR A 181 -13.02 4.88 5.69
C TYR A 181 -12.64 4.33 4.30
N ARG A 182 -13.57 3.73 3.55
CA ARG A 182 -13.32 3.26 2.19
C ARG A 182 -13.12 4.42 1.23
N LEU A 183 -13.94 5.46 1.36
CA LEU A 183 -13.75 6.70 0.59
C LEU A 183 -12.39 7.33 0.89
N MET A 184 -11.96 7.36 2.16
CA MET A 184 -10.61 7.82 2.50
C MET A 184 -9.54 6.94 1.87
N ALA A 185 -9.68 5.61 1.91
CA ALA A 185 -8.72 4.69 1.29
C ALA A 185 -8.58 4.96 -0.22
N VAL A 186 -9.70 5.27 -0.91
CA VAL A 186 -9.66 5.70 -2.32
C VAL A 186 -8.89 7.00 -2.48
N VAL A 187 -9.19 8.02 -1.69
CA VAL A 187 -8.51 9.33 -1.75
C VAL A 187 -7.00 9.18 -1.50
N VAL A 188 -6.61 8.46 -0.44
CA VAL A 188 -5.20 8.21 -0.12
C VAL A 188 -4.52 7.43 -1.25
N GLY A 189 -5.18 6.39 -1.78
CA GLY A 189 -4.65 5.65 -2.91
C GLY A 189 -4.44 6.50 -4.15
N LEU A 190 -5.38 7.39 -4.48
CA LEU A 190 -5.27 8.30 -5.62
C LEU A 190 -4.14 9.32 -5.41
N LEU A 191 -3.98 9.82 -4.19
CA LEU A 191 -2.86 10.70 -3.82
C LEU A 191 -1.52 9.97 -3.97
N VAL A 192 -1.42 8.75 -3.48
CA VAL A 192 -0.20 7.92 -3.62
C VAL A 192 0.09 7.63 -5.09
N PHE A 193 -0.93 7.26 -5.88
CA PHE A 193 -0.78 7.05 -7.32
C PHE A 193 -0.28 8.32 -8.02
N ALA A 194 -0.91 9.47 -7.78
CA ALA A 194 -0.52 10.73 -8.37
C ALA A 194 0.91 11.13 -7.98
N MET A 195 1.27 10.98 -6.70
CA MET A 195 2.63 11.24 -6.21
C MET A 195 3.66 10.30 -6.85
N GLN A 196 3.38 9.00 -6.94
CA GLN A 196 4.27 8.05 -7.61
C GLN A 196 4.41 8.36 -9.09
N ALA A 197 3.30 8.56 -9.81
CA ALA A 197 3.30 8.89 -11.23
C ALA A 197 4.08 10.18 -11.52
N TRP A 198 3.87 11.22 -10.71
CA TRP A 198 4.61 12.48 -10.82
C TRP A 198 6.10 12.29 -10.50
N THR A 199 6.42 11.57 -9.42
CA THR A 199 7.81 11.33 -9.00
C THR A 199 8.57 10.58 -10.09
N LEU A 200 8.01 9.49 -10.61
CA LEU A 200 8.64 8.67 -11.64
C LEU A 200 8.75 9.43 -12.96
N SER A 201 7.74 10.19 -13.38
CA SER A 201 7.75 10.86 -14.68
C SER A 201 8.53 12.18 -14.70
N ARG A 202 8.50 12.97 -13.63
CA ARG A 202 8.97 14.37 -13.63
C ARG A 202 10.18 14.67 -12.75
N THR A 203 10.64 13.76 -11.88
CA THR A 203 11.73 14.06 -10.94
C THR A 203 13.06 13.42 -11.31
N LYS A 204 14.15 13.94 -10.74
CA LYS A 204 15.50 13.35 -10.85
C LYS A 204 15.55 11.93 -10.27
N VAL A 205 14.81 11.68 -9.18
CA VAL A 205 14.68 10.34 -8.59
C VAL A 205 14.08 9.38 -9.61
N GLY A 206 13.01 9.78 -10.29
CA GLY A 206 12.41 8.99 -11.37
C GLY A 206 13.35 8.72 -12.54
N LEU A 207 14.20 9.70 -12.91
CA LEU A 207 15.23 9.50 -13.94
C LEU A 207 16.26 8.45 -13.51
N LEU A 208 16.78 8.54 -12.28
CA LEU A 208 17.74 7.57 -11.73
C LEU A 208 17.15 6.16 -11.65
N ILE A 209 15.89 6.06 -11.22
CA ILE A 209 15.16 4.79 -11.17
C ILE A 209 15.07 4.16 -12.56
N ARG A 210 14.61 4.90 -13.57
CA ARG A 210 14.50 4.38 -14.94
C ARG A 210 15.86 3.99 -15.53
N ALA A 211 16.89 4.81 -15.31
CA ALA A 211 18.24 4.51 -15.77
C ALA A 211 18.76 3.20 -15.15
N GLY A 212 18.55 2.99 -13.85
CA GLY A 212 18.95 1.77 -13.16
C GLY A 212 18.22 0.51 -13.63
N VAL A 213 16.98 0.63 -14.12
CA VAL A 213 16.25 -0.49 -14.75
C VAL A 213 16.77 -0.75 -16.18
N GLN A 214 17.00 0.30 -16.98
CA GLN A 214 17.42 0.17 -18.38
C GLN A 214 18.86 -0.32 -18.55
N ASP A 215 19.80 0.10 -17.70
CA ASP A 215 21.21 -0.34 -17.79
C ASP A 215 21.36 -1.84 -17.49
N ARG A 216 20.43 -2.45 -16.73
CA ARG A 216 20.45 -3.89 -16.45
C ARG A 216 20.19 -4.73 -17.70
N GLU A 217 19.22 -4.33 -18.53
CA GLU A 217 18.91 -5.03 -19.79
C GLU A 217 20.10 -4.97 -20.79
N MET A 218 20.93 -3.92 -20.72
CA MET A 218 22.09 -3.75 -21.61
C MET A 218 23.32 -4.58 -21.19
N VAL A 219 23.39 -5.03 -19.94
CA VAL A 219 24.50 -5.87 -19.41
C VAL A 219 24.20 -7.37 -19.55
N GLU A 220 22.93 -7.76 -19.71
CA GLU A 220 22.52 -9.16 -19.92
C GLU A 220 22.41 -9.58 -21.40
N SER A 221 22.75 -8.69 -22.35
CA SER A 221 22.76 -8.97 -23.79
C SER A 221 24.15 -9.27 -24.35
#